data_AF-A0A101ID66-F1
#
_entry.id   AF-A0A101ID66-F1
#
_cell.length_a   1.000
_cell.length_b   1.000
_cell.length_c   1.000
_cell.angle_alpha   90.00
_cell.angle_beta   90.00
_cell.angle_gamma   90.00
#
_symmetry.space_group_name_H-M   'P 1'
#
loop_
_entity.id
_entity.type
_entity.pdbx_description
1 polymer ?
#
loop_
_entity_poly.entity_id
_entity_poly.type
_entity_poly.pdbx_seq_one_letter_code
_entity_poly.pdbx_strand_id
1 'polypeptide(L)'
;MNDQTQELRITPQPEEKSHHWYLLTGIIIGIAAGLIITWLLFPVVYQDTSPASLSPAYKEIYRSTIAQVYAATGNLERAASRLALLEDEDVIYALGAQAQRALADGQEKEARALALLASEIQAAIPTETSE
;
A
#
# COMPACT_ATOMS: atom_id res chain seq x y z
N MET A 1 25.75 63.00 65.94
CA MET A 1 25.99 61.55 65.82
C MET A 1 24.64 60.96 65.42
N ASN A 2 24.26 61.05 64.15
CA ASN A 2 22.93 60.62 63.72
C ASN A 2 23.05 59.81 62.44
N ASP A 3 22.59 58.57 62.58
CA ASP A 3 22.64 57.45 61.64
C ASP A 3 22.09 57.79 60.25
N GLN A 4 22.93 57.59 59.25
CA GLN A 4 22.55 57.47 57.85
C GLN A 4 22.29 55.98 57.55
N THR A 5 21.22 55.43 58.11
CA THR A 5 20.74 54.11 57.69
C THR A 5 20.11 54.27 56.30
N GLN A 6 20.88 53.97 55.25
CA GLN A 6 20.36 53.92 53.89
C GLN A 6 19.40 52.74 53.78
N GLU A 7 18.10 53.04 53.77
CA GLU A 7 17.08 52.06 53.43
C GLU A 7 17.26 51.65 51.97
N LEU A 8 17.73 50.42 51.76
CA LEU A 8 17.73 49.75 50.47
C LEU A 8 16.28 49.58 50.02
N ARG A 9 15.77 50.56 49.28
CA ARG A 9 14.52 50.43 48.53
C ARG A 9 14.73 49.41 47.42
N ILE A 10 14.46 48.14 47.73
CA ILE A 10 14.36 47.09 46.72
C ILE A 10 13.01 47.29 46.02
N THR A 11 13.04 48.03 44.91
CA THR A 11 11.92 48.09 43.98
C THR A 11 11.77 46.69 43.36
N PRO A 12 10.62 46.00 43.48
CA PRO A 12 10.42 44.75 42.76
C PRO A 12 10.39 45.07 41.26
N GLN A 13 11.45 44.68 40.54
CA GLN A 13 11.48 44.67 39.08
C GLN A 13 10.40 43.67 38.63
N PRO A 14 9.37 44.10 37.88
CA PRO A 14 8.42 43.15 37.32
C PRO A 14 9.20 42.25 36.35
N GLU A 15 9.26 40.95 36.63
CA GLU A 15 9.73 40.00 35.64
C GLU A 15 8.75 40.02 34.47
N GLU A 16 9.12 40.77 33.43
CA GLU A 16 8.43 40.78 32.16
C GLU A 16 8.62 39.39 31.57
N LYS A 17 7.68 38.49 31.87
CA LYS A 17 7.55 37.21 31.18
C LYS A 17 7.28 37.54 29.73
N SER A 18 8.38 37.65 28.97
CA SER A 18 8.39 37.65 27.51
C SER A 18 7.56 36.46 27.07
N HIS A 19 6.30 36.71 26.79
CA HIS A 19 5.41 35.70 26.26
C HIS A 19 5.85 35.55 24.80
N HIS A 20 6.70 34.54 24.56
CA HIS A 20 7.33 34.26 23.27
C HIS A 20 6.29 33.76 22.24
N TRP A 21 5.21 34.52 22.05
CA TRP A 21 4.09 34.22 21.15
C TRP A 21 4.55 34.12 19.70
N TYR A 22 5.60 34.86 19.34
CA TYR A 22 6.22 34.84 18.03
C TYR A 22 6.76 33.45 17.65
N LEU A 23 7.22 32.65 18.62
CA LEU A 23 7.65 31.27 18.37
C LEU A 23 6.44 30.39 18.02
N LEU A 24 5.34 30.56 18.75
CA LEU A 24 4.11 29.80 18.49
C LEU A 24 3.53 30.14 17.11
N THR A 25 3.52 31.42 16.73
CA THR A 25 3.05 31.84 15.41
C THR A 25 3.93 31.30 14.30
N GLY A 26 5.25 31.27 14.48
CA GLY A 26 6.19 30.69 13.51
C GLY A 26 5.94 29.19 13.28
N ILE A 27 5.67 28.45 14.36
CA ILE A 27 5.35 27.01 14.28
C ILE A 27 4.03 26.78 13.52
N ILE A 28 2.99 27.54 13.83
CA ILE A 28 1.68 27.42 13.16
C ILE A 28 1.81 27.72 11.67
N ILE A 29 2.51 28.79 11.32
CA ILE A 29 2.75 29.18 9.92
C ILE A 29 3.57 28.11 9.20
N GLY A 30 4.62 27.56 9.84
CA GLY A 30 5.44 26.50 9.27
C GLY A 30 4.66 25.22 8.99
N ILE A 31 3.79 24.81 9.92
CA ILE A 31 2.91 23.64 9.74
C ILE A 31 1.93 23.89 8.60
N ALA A 32 1.27 25.04 8.58
CA ALA A 32 0.32 25.38 7.53
C ALA A 32 0.98 25.42 6.14
N ALA A 33 2.14 26.06 6.04
CA ALA A 33 2.91 26.11 4.80
C ALA A 33 3.39 24.72 4.37
N GLY A 34 3.90 23.91 5.29
CA GLY A 34 4.30 22.53 5.02
C GLY A 34 3.16 21.69 4.48
N LEU A 35 1.97 21.77 5.09
CA LEU A 35 0.77 21.06 4.63
C LEU A 35 0.35 21.49 3.23
N ILE A 36 0.34 22.80 2.96
CA ILE A 36 0.00 23.34 1.64
C ILE A 36 0.99 22.84 0.58
N ILE A 37 2.29 22.93 0.87
CA ILE A 37 3.36 22.52 -0.05
C ILE A 37 3.28 21.02 -0.30
N THR A 38 3.13 20.20 0.74
CA THR A 38 3.00 18.74 0.60
C THR A 38 1.77 18.38 -0.23
N TRP A 39 0.62 19.01 0.00
CA TRP A 39 -0.60 18.68 -0.74
C TRP A 39 -0.53 19.11 -2.22
N LEU A 40 0.17 20.19 -2.53
CA LEU A 40 0.33 20.69 -3.90
C LEU A 40 1.38 19.89 -4.70
N LEU A 41 2.48 19.47 -4.06
CA LEU A 41 3.57 18.75 -4.72
C LEU A 41 3.39 17.22 -4.72
N PHE A 42 2.75 16.67 -3.69
CA PHE A 42 2.52 15.24 -3.53
C PHE A 42 1.01 14.97 -3.46
N PRO A 43 0.30 14.96 -4.61
CA PRO A 43 -1.08 14.49 -4.61
C PRO A 43 -1.11 13.06 -4.06
N VAL A 44 -1.77 12.87 -2.92
CA VAL A 44 -1.98 11.53 -2.35
C VAL A 44 -2.96 10.81 -3.26
N VAL A 45 -2.43 10.09 -4.25
CA VAL A 45 -3.24 9.18 -5.03
C VAL A 45 -3.51 7.98 -4.12
N TYR A 46 -4.67 7.99 -3.46
CA TYR A 46 -5.25 6.79 -2.89
C TYR A 46 -5.65 5.89 -4.08
N GLN A 47 -4.68 5.16 -4.64
CA GLN A 47 -4.98 4.02 -5.50
C GLN A 47 -5.57 2.96 -4.57
N ASP A 48 -6.88 2.74 -4.69
CA ASP A 48 -7.62 1.75 -3.92
C ASP A 48 -6.80 0.47 -3.77
N THR A 49 -6.51 0.09 -2.52
CA THR A 49 -5.74 -1.09 -2.14
C THR A 49 -6.54 -2.38 -2.37
N SER A 50 -7.09 -2.56 -3.57
CA SER A 50 -7.72 -3.79 -4.02
C SER A 50 -6.71 -4.55 -4.89
N PRO A 51 -6.54 -5.88 -4.73
CA PRO A 51 -5.74 -6.68 -5.66
C PRO A 51 -6.14 -6.50 -7.13
N ALA A 52 -7.39 -6.10 -7.39
CA ALA A 52 -7.87 -5.78 -8.72
C ALA A 52 -7.22 -4.52 -9.35
N SER A 53 -6.75 -3.55 -8.53
CA SER A 53 -6.09 -2.31 -8.98
C SER A 53 -4.58 -2.47 -9.25
N LEU A 54 -4.02 -3.66 -9.01
CA LEU A 54 -2.62 -3.98 -9.27
C LEU A 54 -2.29 -3.81 -10.76
N SER A 55 -1.10 -3.26 -11.04
CA SER A 55 -0.61 -3.19 -12.42
C SER A 55 -0.52 -4.61 -13.02
N PRO A 56 -0.62 -4.76 -14.36
CA PRO A 56 -0.59 -6.06 -15.01
C PRO A 56 0.59 -6.95 -14.58
N ALA A 57 1.77 -6.36 -14.38
CA ALA A 57 2.97 -7.06 -13.93
C ALA A 57 2.85 -7.62 -12.50
N TYR A 58 2.16 -6.91 -11.60
CA TYR A 58 1.94 -7.43 -10.25
C TYR A 58 0.86 -8.52 -10.19
N LYS A 59 -0.16 -8.45 -11.05
CA LYS A 59 -1.14 -9.54 -11.20
C LYS A 59 -0.46 -10.84 -11.64
N GLU A 60 0.55 -10.75 -12.51
CA GLU A 60 1.33 -11.91 -12.94
C GLU A 60 2.09 -12.58 -11.79
N ILE A 61 2.78 -11.79 -10.96
CA ILE A 61 3.48 -12.31 -9.77
C ILE A 61 2.50 -13.00 -8.83
N TYR A 62 1.32 -12.41 -8.63
CA TYR A 62 0.30 -12.95 -7.76
C TYR A 62 -0.30 -14.26 -8.31
N ARG A 63 -0.59 -14.34 -9.61
CA ARG A 63 -1.00 -15.60 -10.28
C ARG A 63 0.04 -16.69 -10.17
N SER A 64 1.31 -16.37 -10.40
CA SER A 64 2.43 -17.31 -10.24
C SER A 64 2.49 -17.85 -8.82
N THR A 65 2.35 -16.97 -7.82
CA THR A 65 2.35 -17.37 -6.41
C THR A 65 1.17 -18.29 -6.08
N ILE A 66 -0.05 -17.95 -6.53
CA ILE A 66 -1.23 -18.79 -6.32
C ILE A 66 -1.03 -20.16 -6.98
N ALA A 67 -0.53 -20.20 -8.22
CA ALA A 67 -0.27 -21.43 -8.96
C ALA A 67 0.76 -22.33 -8.26
N GLN A 68 1.84 -21.76 -7.75
CA GLN A 68 2.86 -22.50 -7.00
C GLN A 68 2.30 -23.04 -5.67
N VAL A 69 1.52 -22.22 -4.94
CA VAL A 69 0.86 -22.67 -3.71
C VAL A 69 -0.15 -23.77 -4.00
N TYR A 70 -0.90 -23.68 -5.09
CA TYR A 70 -1.78 -24.75 -5.54
C TYR A 70 -1.00 -26.03 -5.85
N ALA A 71 0.07 -25.94 -6.65
CA ALA A 71 0.90 -27.09 -6.98
C ALA A 71 1.48 -27.79 -5.73
N ALA A 72 1.73 -27.05 -4.65
CA ALA A 72 2.21 -27.60 -3.38
C ALA A 72 1.09 -28.15 -2.47
N THR A 73 -0.12 -27.59 -2.53
CA THR A 73 -1.20 -27.88 -1.56
C THR A 73 -2.37 -28.67 -2.12
N GLY A 74 -2.56 -28.68 -3.44
CA GLY A 74 -3.73 -29.26 -4.12
C GLY A 74 -5.06 -28.60 -3.79
N ASN A 75 -5.08 -27.47 -3.07
CA ASN A 75 -6.33 -26.84 -2.64
C ASN A 75 -6.87 -25.91 -3.73
N LEU A 76 -7.68 -26.47 -4.63
CA LEU A 76 -8.26 -25.76 -5.76
C LEU A 76 -9.24 -24.66 -5.34
N GLU A 77 -10.09 -24.92 -4.35
CA GLU A 77 -11.08 -23.96 -3.83
C GLU A 77 -10.39 -22.68 -3.32
N ARG A 78 -9.29 -22.83 -2.57
CA ARG A 78 -8.50 -21.72 -2.07
C ARG A 78 -7.75 -20.99 -3.19
N ALA A 79 -7.30 -21.70 -4.22
CA ALA A 79 -6.65 -21.07 -5.37
C ALA A 79 -7.67 -20.25 -6.19
N ALA A 80 -8.84 -20.81 -6.47
CA ALA A 80 -9.92 -20.17 -7.21
C ALA A 80 -10.43 -18.90 -6.51
N SER A 81 -10.69 -18.98 -5.19
CA SER A 81 -11.14 -17.81 -4.42
C SER A 81 -10.12 -16.67 -4.41
N ARG A 82 -8.82 -16.97 -4.44
CA ARG A 82 -7.77 -15.94 -4.55
C ARG A 82 -7.63 -15.38 -5.96
N LEU A 83 -7.80 -16.21 -6.99
CA LEU A 83 -7.81 -15.75 -8.38
C LEU A 83 -9.01 -14.83 -8.64
N ALA A 84 -10.16 -15.09 -8.02
CA ALA A 84 -11.33 -14.22 -8.14
C ALA A 84 -11.06 -12.78 -7.65
N LEU A 85 -10.15 -12.59 -6.68
CA LEU A 85 -9.77 -11.26 -6.18
C LEU A 85 -8.99 -10.43 -7.22
N LEU A 86 -8.44 -11.07 -8.26
CA LEU A 86 -7.69 -10.37 -9.31
C LEU A 86 -8.61 -9.79 -10.39
N GLU A 87 -9.87 -10.25 -10.43
CA GLU A 87 -10.89 -9.82 -11.39
C GLU A 87 -10.37 -9.87 -12.84
N ASP A 88 -9.58 -10.91 -13.18
CA ASP A 88 -9.17 -11.15 -14.55
C ASP A 88 -10.41 -11.52 -15.38
N GLU A 89 -10.63 -10.82 -16.50
CA GLU A 89 -11.78 -11.01 -17.39
C GLU A 89 -11.90 -12.46 -17.89
N ASP A 90 -10.75 -13.07 -18.19
CA ASP A 90 -10.63 -14.49 -18.46
C ASP A 90 -9.41 -15.05 -17.72
N VAL A 91 -9.68 -15.63 -16.54
CA VAL A 91 -8.66 -16.24 -15.68
C VAL A 91 -7.93 -17.38 -16.39
N ILE A 92 -8.62 -18.17 -17.21
CA ILE A 92 -8.03 -19.35 -17.87
C ILE A 92 -7.09 -18.90 -18.98
N TYR A 93 -7.52 -17.94 -19.80
CA TYR A 93 -6.67 -17.33 -20.80
C TYR A 93 -5.46 -16.64 -20.16
N ALA A 94 -5.66 -15.88 -19.08
CA ALA A 94 -4.57 -15.17 -18.39
C ALA A 94 -3.50 -16.13 -17.85
N LEU A 95 -3.92 -17.22 -17.19
CA LEU A 95 -3.01 -18.26 -16.70
C LEU A 95 -2.28 -18.97 -17.84
N GLY A 96 -3.00 -19.33 -18.91
CA GLY A 96 -2.41 -20.00 -20.08
C GLY A 96 -1.40 -19.12 -20.81
N ALA A 97 -1.74 -17.85 -21.06
CA ALA A 97 -0.85 -16.89 -21.72
C ALA A 97 0.41 -16.62 -20.88
N GLN A 98 0.28 -16.54 -19.55
CA GLN A 98 1.43 -16.39 -18.66
C GLN A 98 2.28 -17.66 -18.63
N ALA A 99 1.67 -18.86 -18.62
CA ALA A 99 2.39 -20.12 -18.68
C ALA A 99 3.25 -20.23 -19.94
N GLN A 100 2.72 -19.84 -21.10
CA GLN A 100 3.46 -19.84 -22.37
C GLN A 100 4.65 -18.86 -22.34
N ARG A 101 4.47 -17.66 -21.77
CA ARG A 101 5.57 -16.71 -21.60
C ARG A 101 6.65 -17.24 -20.64
N ALA A 102 6.24 -17.82 -19.51
CA ALA A 102 7.17 -18.46 -18.57
C ALA A 102 7.97 -19.60 -19.23
N LEU A 103 7.35 -20.39 -20.13
CA LEU A 103 8.08 -21.41 -20.91
C LEU A 103 9.12 -20.77 -21.84
N ALA A 104 8.75 -19.71 -22.55
CA ALA A 104 9.67 -19.01 -23.45
C ALA A 104 10.87 -18.41 -22.69
N ASP A 105 10.65 -17.98 -21.45
CA ASP A 105 11.69 -17.42 -20.57
C ASP A 105 12.50 -18.51 -19.82
N GLY A 106 12.25 -19.80 -20.09
CA GLY A 106 12.95 -20.93 -19.46
C GLY A 106 12.52 -21.20 -18.00
N GLN A 107 11.41 -20.62 -17.55
CA GLN A 107 10.86 -20.78 -16.20
C GLN A 107 9.92 -21.99 -16.13
N GLU A 108 10.44 -23.18 -16.41
CA GLU A 108 9.64 -24.42 -16.56
C GLU A 108 8.76 -24.74 -15.36
N LYS A 109 9.24 -24.49 -14.13
CA LYS A 109 8.48 -24.75 -12.90
C LYS A 109 7.25 -23.86 -12.78
N GLU A 110 7.41 -22.57 -13.06
CA GLU A 110 6.31 -21.59 -13.03
C GLU A 110 5.30 -21.92 -14.13
N ALA A 111 5.79 -22.11 -15.36
CA ALA A 111 4.97 -22.51 -16.49
C ALA A 111 4.09 -23.73 -16.20
N ARG A 112 4.69 -24.78 -15.63
CA ARG A 112 3.97 -26.00 -15.28
C ARG A 112 2.91 -25.76 -14.21
N ALA A 113 3.23 -24.97 -13.18
CA ALA A 113 2.29 -24.66 -12.11
C ALA A 113 1.09 -23.86 -12.64
N LEU A 114 1.34 -22.85 -13.48
CA LEU A 114 0.32 -22.03 -14.12
C LEU A 114 -0.57 -22.86 -15.05
N ALA A 115 0.03 -23.68 -15.91
CA ALA A 115 -0.71 -24.55 -16.84
C ALA A 115 -1.57 -25.58 -16.09
N LEU A 116 -1.04 -26.18 -15.01
CA LEU A 116 -1.79 -27.11 -14.17
C LEU A 116 -3.00 -26.43 -13.52
N LEU A 117 -2.82 -25.23 -12.96
CA LEU A 117 -3.94 -24.52 -12.34
C LEU A 117 -4.99 -24.12 -13.39
N ALA A 118 -4.58 -23.68 -14.59
CA ALA A 118 -5.50 -23.35 -15.67
C ALA A 118 -6.37 -24.55 -16.08
N SER A 119 -5.78 -25.74 -16.23
CA SER A 119 -6.53 -26.96 -16.59
C SER A 119 -7.51 -27.38 -15.51
N GLU A 120 -7.14 -27.24 -14.24
CA GLU A 120 -7.98 -27.64 -13.10
C GLU A 120 -9.15 -26.67 -12.91
N ILE A 121 -8.92 -25.37 -13.08
CA ILE A 121 -10.00 -24.37 -13.09
C ILE A 121 -10.94 -24.63 -14.28
N GLN A 122 -10.41 -24.94 -15.47
CA GLN A 122 -11.25 -25.27 -16.64
C GLN A 122 -12.14 -26.48 -16.39
N ALA A 123 -11.60 -27.53 -15.76
CA ALA A 123 -12.34 -28.74 -15.43
C ALA A 123 -13.38 -28.51 -14.32
N ALA A 124 -13.11 -27.57 -13.41
CA ALA A 124 -13.98 -27.26 -12.28
C ALA A 124 -15.13 -26.30 -12.63
N ILE A 125 -15.09 -25.60 -13.78
CA ILE A 125 -16.23 -24.84 -14.30
C ILE A 125 -17.16 -25.85 -14.99
N PRO A 126 -18.28 -26.27 -14.38
CA PRO A 126 -19.26 -27.08 -15.09
C PRO A 126 -19.76 -26.28 -16.29
N THR A 127 -19.89 -26.94 -17.42
CA THR A 127 -20.41 -26.38 -18.67
C THR A 127 -21.89 -26.06 -18.49
N GLU A 128 -22.23 -24.99 -17.77
CA GLU A 128 -23.59 -24.44 -17.72
C GLU A 128 -23.88 -23.70 -19.03
N THR A 129 -23.88 -24.42 -20.16
CA THR A 129 -24.50 -23.96 -21.41
C THR A 129 -24.73 -25.15 -22.34
N SER A 130 -25.73 -25.96 -22.03
CA SER A 130 -26.29 -26.98 -22.93
C SER A 130 -27.72 -27.34 -22.51
N GLU A 131 -28.63 -26.36 -22.41
CA GLU A 131 -30.08 -26.57 -22.57
C GLU A 131 -30.72 -25.36 -23.27
#